data_AF-A0A1C6CPV7-F1
#
_entry.id   AF-A0A1C6CPV7-F1
#
_cell.length_a   1.000
_cell.length_b   1.000
_cell.length_c   1.000
_cell.angle_alpha   90.00
_cell.angle_beta   90.00
_cell.angle_gamma   90.00
#
_symmetry.space_group_name_H-M   'P 1'
#
loop_
_entity.id
_entity.type
_entity.pdbx_description
1 polymer ?
#
loop_
_entity_poly.entity_id
_entity_poly.type
_entity_poly.pdbx_seq_one_letter_code
_entity_poly.pdbx_strand_id
1 'polypeptide(L)'
;MARKEKKRKAKESEQLEKRYKKELEKQQKEDYIKSRYEEVNKLNLSINNELDELNNLIINGINEYKPIPINEFIKKDIQEFKIPKELNIEYEKPIKPTIRKANIFEKLFKVHKLKYNDYVNKLETNYEKEYKWYEENELKRKNEIKNLKKSHELKVCEIIAIKKDLYINGDVGIITSYKKDLLNNSNYPFEFNKNINIGYCKDTKKLVIDYLLPKKHIVQNVHSYKYMLKLDEIREVPRKNKDINNIYNEVIYSIALKSMDEVFKSDIYNNIDSIVFNGYIEDVDLSTGQDIKPYIISSMTDKYNFRKIDLTRVDKLKCLQETMQSRININSNLELKSIVPICKYEYLNNLIISNESINLLEVDPYELESLVTILFRNMGYTVEETKKSHDGGIDCLLNHNDPILGGKVIGQVKRYKNNIDIPKLREFESVLRNSDAMKGLFISTSNFSTQCEKFAADNNITLINGKTLVRYFNEYGINSYIQNK
;
A
#
# COMPACT_ATOMS: atom_id res chain seq x y z
N MET A 1 -56.19 -31.72 73.66
CA MET A 1 -55.75 -30.36 73.24
C MET A 1 -54.43 -30.38 72.47
N ALA A 2 -53.32 -30.85 73.06
CA ALA A 2 -51.98 -30.84 72.44
C ALA A 2 -51.86 -31.50 71.03
N ARG A 3 -52.58 -32.60 70.76
CA ARG A 3 -52.50 -33.33 69.46
C ARG A 3 -53.18 -32.58 68.29
N LYS A 4 -54.23 -31.80 68.56
CA LYS A 4 -54.90 -30.92 67.58
C LYS A 4 -54.03 -29.71 67.26
N GLU A 5 -53.38 -29.15 68.27
CA GLU A 5 -52.47 -28.02 68.14
C GLU A 5 -51.20 -28.37 67.35
N LYS A 6 -50.64 -29.56 67.59
CA LYS A 6 -49.50 -30.10 66.82
C LYS A 6 -49.85 -30.32 65.34
N LYS A 7 -51.05 -30.81 65.03
CA LYS A 7 -51.56 -30.91 63.64
C LYS A 7 -51.79 -29.55 62.99
N ARG A 8 -52.27 -28.54 63.73
CA ARG A 8 -52.45 -27.18 63.21
C ARG A 8 -51.12 -26.52 62.86
N LYS A 9 -50.14 -26.58 63.78
CA LYS A 9 -48.77 -26.07 63.56
C LYS A 9 -48.06 -26.77 62.40
N ALA A 10 -48.22 -28.09 62.25
CA ALA A 10 -47.66 -28.81 61.10
C ALA A 10 -48.25 -28.34 59.76
N LYS A 11 -49.57 -28.09 59.72
CA LYS A 11 -50.26 -27.60 58.52
C LYS A 11 -49.90 -26.14 58.18
N GLU A 12 -49.71 -25.30 59.21
CA GLU A 12 -49.19 -23.93 59.07
C GLU A 12 -47.75 -23.94 58.51
N SER A 13 -46.89 -24.83 59.02
CA SER A 13 -45.51 -25.02 58.53
C SER A 13 -45.47 -25.46 57.06
N GLU A 14 -46.29 -26.44 56.69
CA GLU A 14 -46.36 -26.94 55.30
C GLU A 14 -46.88 -25.85 54.32
N GLN A 15 -47.82 -25.01 54.77
CA GLN A 15 -48.28 -23.87 53.97
C GLN A 15 -47.20 -22.80 53.81
N LEU A 16 -46.42 -22.55 54.87
CA LEU A 16 -45.30 -21.60 54.84
C LEU A 16 -44.22 -22.08 53.86
N GLU A 17 -43.84 -23.37 53.91
CA GLU A 17 -42.88 -23.98 52.98
C GLU A 17 -43.35 -23.89 51.52
N LYS A 18 -44.64 -24.16 51.26
CA LYS A 18 -45.21 -24.02 49.91
C LYS A 18 -45.19 -22.58 49.40
N ARG A 19 -45.43 -21.59 50.26
CA ARG A 19 -45.33 -20.16 49.91
C ARG A 19 -43.89 -19.77 49.62
N TYR A 20 -42.97 -20.15 50.50
CA TYR A 20 -41.55 -19.91 50.33
C TYR A 20 -41.00 -20.52 49.03
N LYS A 21 -41.39 -21.76 48.70
CA LYS A 21 -40.98 -22.40 47.45
C LYS A 21 -41.51 -21.67 46.21
N LYS A 22 -42.75 -21.19 46.23
CA LYS A 22 -43.31 -20.39 45.13
C LYS A 22 -42.62 -19.04 44.97
N GLU A 23 -42.28 -18.38 46.07
CA GLU A 23 -41.51 -17.12 46.05
C GLU A 23 -40.11 -17.35 45.48
N LEU A 24 -39.44 -18.44 45.88
CA LEU A 24 -38.14 -18.82 45.36
C LEU A 24 -38.19 -19.13 43.85
N GLU A 25 -39.16 -19.90 43.39
CA GLU A 25 -39.36 -20.21 41.96
C GLU A 25 -39.64 -18.93 41.14
N LYS A 26 -40.43 -18.00 41.70
CA LYS A 26 -40.69 -16.70 41.07
C LYS A 26 -39.41 -15.87 40.97
N GLN A 27 -38.63 -15.80 42.05
CA GLN A 27 -37.37 -15.06 42.08
C GLN A 27 -36.35 -15.65 41.10
N GLN A 28 -36.21 -16.98 41.05
CA GLN A 28 -35.35 -17.66 40.08
C GLN A 28 -35.75 -17.35 38.63
N LYS A 29 -37.05 -17.28 38.33
CA LYS A 29 -37.54 -16.90 37.00
C LYS A 29 -37.24 -15.45 36.67
N GLU A 30 -37.39 -14.53 37.63
CA GLU A 30 -37.05 -13.12 37.47
C GLU A 30 -35.55 -12.92 37.24
N ASP A 31 -34.71 -13.60 38.02
CA ASP A 31 -33.25 -13.59 37.88
C ASP A 31 -32.80 -14.16 36.53
N TYR A 32 -33.45 -15.23 36.07
CA TYR A 32 -33.21 -15.80 34.75
C TYR A 32 -33.58 -14.81 33.62
N ILE A 33 -34.76 -14.20 33.67
CA ILE A 33 -35.15 -13.20 32.66
C ILE A 33 -34.18 -12.03 32.65
N LYS A 34 -33.75 -11.56 33.83
CA LYS A 34 -32.77 -10.49 33.98
C LYS A 34 -31.43 -10.88 33.33
N SER A 35 -30.93 -12.09 33.56
CA SER A 35 -29.68 -12.55 32.96
C SER A 35 -29.75 -12.60 31.43
N ARG A 36 -30.90 -12.97 30.85
CA ARG A 36 -31.13 -12.92 29.39
C ARG A 36 -31.11 -11.51 28.82
N TYR A 37 -31.67 -10.53 29.53
CA TYR A 37 -31.54 -9.12 29.13
C TYR A 37 -30.11 -8.59 29.27
N GLU A 38 -29.37 -9.01 30.30
CA GLU A 38 -27.95 -8.67 30.45
C GLU A 38 -27.10 -9.24 29.32
N GLU A 39 -27.38 -10.48 28.87
CA GLU A 39 -26.75 -11.09 27.71
C GLU A 39 -27.02 -10.29 26.43
N VAL A 40 -28.27 -9.91 26.17
CA VAL A 40 -28.63 -9.04 25.03
C VAL A 40 -27.91 -7.70 25.08
N ASN A 41 -27.80 -7.09 26.25
CA ASN A 41 -27.09 -5.83 26.41
C ASN A 41 -25.60 -5.96 26.08
N LYS A 42 -24.95 -7.06 26.50
CA LYS A 42 -23.54 -7.33 26.15
C LYS A 42 -23.35 -7.52 24.65
N LEU A 43 -24.25 -8.27 24.00
CA LEU A 43 -24.20 -8.49 22.55
C LEU A 43 -24.39 -7.16 21.78
N ASN A 44 -25.37 -6.35 22.18
CA ASN A 44 -25.61 -5.04 21.57
C ASN A 44 -24.46 -4.05 21.81
N LEU A 45 -23.82 -4.10 22.98
CA LEU A 45 -22.63 -3.30 23.26
C LEU A 45 -21.48 -3.67 22.31
N SER A 46 -21.27 -4.97 22.04
CA SER A 46 -20.27 -5.42 21.07
C SER A 46 -20.54 -4.88 19.67
N ILE A 47 -21.81 -4.93 19.21
CA ILE A 47 -22.21 -4.38 17.90
C ILE A 47 -21.90 -2.89 17.82
N ASN A 48 -22.24 -2.13 18.86
CA ASN A 48 -22.04 -0.69 18.88
C ASN A 48 -20.55 -0.32 18.88
N ASN A 49 -19.72 -1.03 19.65
CA ASN A 49 -18.27 -0.80 19.67
C ASN A 49 -17.65 -1.01 18.28
N GLU A 50 -18.02 -2.08 17.58
CA GLU A 50 -17.53 -2.36 16.23
C GLU A 50 -17.96 -1.27 15.23
N LEU A 51 -19.23 -0.81 15.31
CA LEU A 51 -19.70 0.30 14.49
C LEU A 51 -18.95 1.61 14.79
N ASP A 52 -18.66 1.88 16.06
CA ASP A 52 -17.92 3.05 16.48
C ASP A 52 -16.48 2.99 15.96
N GLU A 53 -15.83 1.83 15.96
CA GLU A 53 -14.51 1.63 15.35
C GLU A 53 -14.51 1.88 13.84
N LEU A 54 -15.53 1.39 13.12
CA LEU A 54 -15.69 1.61 11.67
C LEU A 54 -15.96 3.09 11.33
N ASN A 55 -16.80 3.77 12.12
CA ASN A 55 -17.14 5.18 11.87
C ASN A 55 -15.98 6.12 12.19
N ASN A 56 -15.16 5.77 13.18
CA ASN A 56 -14.05 6.58 13.69
C ASN A 56 -12.68 6.19 13.10
N LEU A 57 -12.63 5.47 11.99
CA LEU A 57 -11.37 5.05 11.32
C LEU A 57 -10.34 6.17 11.15
N ILE A 58 -10.77 7.36 10.74
CA ILE A 58 -9.87 8.52 10.60
C ILE A 58 -9.37 8.99 11.98
N ILE A 59 -10.26 9.14 12.95
CA ILE A 59 -9.92 9.66 14.29
C ILE A 59 -8.99 8.69 15.03
N ASN A 60 -9.32 7.40 15.03
CA ASN A 60 -8.50 6.34 15.59
C ASN A 60 -7.14 6.28 14.86
N GLY A 61 -7.18 6.36 13.53
CA GLY A 61 -5.98 6.44 12.68
C GLY A 61 -5.08 7.61 13.06
N ILE A 62 -5.61 8.82 13.22
CA ILE A 62 -4.83 10.02 13.60
C ILE A 62 -4.17 9.86 14.96
N ASN A 63 -4.88 9.30 15.94
CA ASN A 63 -4.38 9.16 17.32
C ASN A 63 -3.34 8.04 17.47
N GLU A 64 -3.45 6.99 16.66
CA GLU A 64 -2.58 5.81 16.73
C GLU A 64 -1.43 5.83 15.71
N TYR A 65 -1.42 6.81 14.80
CA TYR A 65 -0.45 6.85 13.69
C TYR A 65 0.99 6.97 14.19
N LYS A 66 1.75 5.88 14.00
CA LYS A 66 3.20 5.85 14.13
C LYS A 66 3.79 5.40 12.79
N PRO A 67 4.10 6.33 11.88
CA PRO A 67 4.72 5.96 10.62
C PRO A 67 6.06 5.29 10.91
N ILE A 68 6.36 4.24 10.15
CA ILE A 68 7.72 3.69 10.12
C ILE A 68 8.65 4.82 9.68
N PRO A 69 9.58 5.28 10.52
CA PRO A 69 10.54 6.30 10.12
C PRO A 69 11.35 5.79 8.93
N ILE A 70 11.66 6.65 7.97
CA ILE A 70 12.47 6.28 6.79
C ILE A 70 13.78 5.58 7.18
N ASN A 71 14.37 5.97 8.32
CA ASN A 71 15.58 5.35 8.86
C ASN A 71 15.40 3.87 9.25
N GLU A 72 14.22 3.49 9.75
CA GLU A 72 13.90 2.11 10.10
C GLU A 72 13.60 1.30 8.83
N PHE A 73 12.84 1.89 7.91
CA PHE A 73 12.58 1.27 6.59
C PHE A 73 13.88 0.95 5.85
N ILE A 74 14.83 1.90 5.78
CA ILE A 74 16.12 1.72 5.10
C ILE A 74 16.93 0.55 5.69
N LYS A 75 16.80 0.31 6.99
CA LYS A 75 17.54 -0.74 7.72
C LYS A 75 16.93 -2.14 7.56
N LYS A 76 15.67 -2.25 7.15
CA LYS A 76 14.92 -3.51 7.11
C LYS A 76 15.58 -4.60 6.25
N ASP A 77 16.20 -4.21 5.13
CA ASP A 77 16.84 -5.15 4.20
C ASP A 77 18.35 -5.35 4.47
N ILE A 78 18.89 -4.74 5.52
CA ILE A 78 20.32 -4.84 5.82
C ILE A 78 20.58 -6.16 6.53
N GLN A 79 21.38 -7.01 5.91
CA GLN A 79 21.75 -8.31 6.49
C GLN A 79 22.53 -8.14 7.79
N GLU A 80 22.16 -8.91 8.80
CA GLU A 80 22.90 -8.98 10.05
C GLU A 80 24.30 -9.58 9.85
N PHE A 81 25.26 -9.06 10.61
CA PHE A 81 26.62 -9.59 10.61
C PHE A 81 26.66 -11.04 11.12
N LYS A 82 27.18 -11.95 10.30
CA LYS A 82 27.45 -13.33 10.68
C LYS A 82 28.96 -13.58 10.71
N ILE A 83 29.43 -14.14 11.82
CA ILE A 83 30.83 -14.54 11.95
C ILE A 83 31.07 -15.76 11.04
N PRO A 84 32.13 -15.75 10.20
CA PRO A 84 32.52 -16.92 9.41
C PRO A 84 32.68 -18.18 10.29
N LYS A 85 32.28 -19.34 9.78
CA LYS A 85 32.25 -20.59 10.56
C LYS A 85 33.63 -20.94 11.13
N GLU A 86 34.68 -20.62 10.37
CA GLU A 86 36.08 -20.87 10.67
C GLU A 86 36.56 -20.06 11.89
N LEU A 87 36.02 -18.85 12.08
CA LEU A 87 36.38 -17.95 13.19
C LEU A 87 35.47 -18.13 14.41
N ASN A 88 34.37 -18.88 14.25
CA ASN A 88 33.41 -19.15 15.31
C ASN A 88 33.89 -20.25 16.29
N ILE A 89 34.92 -21.00 15.92
CA ILE A 89 35.54 -22.02 16.77
C ILE A 89 36.67 -21.37 17.57
N GLU A 90 36.61 -21.47 18.89
CA GLU A 90 37.69 -20.98 19.76
C GLU A 90 38.83 -22.02 19.79
N TYR A 91 40.07 -21.55 19.82
CA TYR A 91 41.20 -22.45 20.02
C TYR A 91 41.13 -23.03 21.45
N GLU A 92 41.43 -24.32 21.57
CA GLU A 92 41.43 -24.98 22.88
C GLU A 92 42.64 -24.50 23.70
N LYS A 93 42.38 -24.06 24.94
CA LYS A 93 43.43 -23.64 25.85
C LYS A 93 44.24 -24.86 26.30
N PRO A 94 45.58 -24.88 26.12
CA PRO A 94 46.41 -25.97 26.57
C PRO A 94 46.27 -26.22 28.07
N ILE A 95 46.13 -27.48 28.46
CA ILE A 95 46.01 -27.87 29.86
C ILE A 95 47.41 -27.93 30.46
N LYS A 96 47.61 -27.24 31.58
CA LYS A 96 48.89 -27.27 32.29
C LYS A 96 49.21 -28.72 32.72
N PRO A 97 50.38 -29.27 32.34
CA PRO A 97 50.68 -30.66 32.62
C PRO A 97 50.81 -30.91 34.13
N THR A 98 50.22 -32.01 34.59
CA THR A 98 50.38 -32.47 35.98
C THR A 98 51.75 -33.11 36.14
N ILE A 99 52.65 -32.42 36.84
CA ILE A 99 54.00 -32.92 37.10
C ILE A 99 53.94 -33.96 38.22
N ARG A 100 54.38 -35.20 37.95
CA ARG A 100 54.49 -36.24 38.99
C ARG A 100 55.49 -35.83 40.07
N LYS A 101 55.31 -36.29 41.31
CA LYS A 101 56.30 -36.07 42.37
C LYS A 101 57.59 -36.86 42.06
N ALA A 102 58.74 -36.32 42.45
CA ALA A 102 60.04 -37.00 42.34
C ALA A 102 60.09 -38.24 43.24
N ASN A 103 60.61 -39.35 42.70
CA ASN A 103 60.77 -40.60 43.43
C ASN A 103 62.03 -40.57 44.31
N ILE A 104 62.16 -41.53 45.23
CA ILE A 104 63.24 -41.59 46.23
C ILE A 104 64.65 -41.56 45.57
N PHE A 105 64.86 -42.33 44.50
CA PHE A 105 66.13 -42.33 43.75
C PHE A 105 66.46 -40.99 43.07
N GLU A 106 65.44 -40.25 42.62
CA GLU A 106 65.59 -38.94 41.96
C GLU A 106 65.90 -37.82 42.95
N LYS A 107 65.62 -38.05 44.24
CA LYS A 107 66.00 -37.13 45.34
C LYS A 107 67.40 -37.40 45.87
N LEU A 108 67.80 -38.67 45.95
CA LEU A 108 69.05 -39.13 46.58
C LEU A 108 70.26 -39.18 45.63
N PHE A 109 70.06 -39.43 44.33
CA PHE A 109 71.16 -39.63 43.37
C PHE A 109 71.21 -38.53 42.30
N LYS A 110 72.39 -37.92 42.12
CA LYS A 110 72.61 -36.76 41.22
C LYS A 110 72.19 -37.02 39.77
N VAL A 111 72.50 -38.19 39.21
CA VAL A 111 72.16 -38.56 37.83
C VAL A 111 70.65 -38.69 37.63
N HIS A 112 69.94 -39.28 38.60
CA HIS A 112 68.49 -39.42 38.53
C HIS A 112 67.77 -38.09 38.76
N LYS A 113 68.33 -37.20 39.61
CA LYS A 113 67.85 -35.83 39.77
C LYS A 113 67.92 -35.03 38.48
N LEU A 114 69.03 -35.14 37.72
CA LEU A 114 69.19 -34.47 36.42
C LEU A 114 68.16 -34.97 35.40
N LYS A 115 67.94 -36.29 35.30
CA LYS A 115 66.93 -36.86 34.40
C LYS A 115 65.50 -36.42 34.75
N TYR A 116 65.17 -36.32 36.04
CA TYR A 116 63.87 -35.81 36.48
C TYR A 116 63.71 -34.31 36.15
N ASN A 117 64.75 -33.51 36.36
CA ASN A 117 64.74 -32.09 35.98
C ASN A 117 64.59 -31.91 34.46
N ASP A 118 65.28 -32.71 33.64
CA ASP A 118 65.11 -32.68 32.18
C ASP A 118 63.69 -33.05 31.75
N TYR A 119 63.06 -34.02 32.43
CA TYR A 119 61.66 -34.36 32.24
C TYR A 119 60.72 -33.19 32.55
N VAL A 120 60.91 -32.54 33.70
CA VAL A 120 60.12 -31.36 34.10
C VAL A 120 60.32 -30.22 33.10
N ASN A 121 61.57 -29.87 32.79
CA ASN A 121 61.91 -28.81 31.84
C ASN A 121 61.32 -29.07 30.46
N LYS A 122 61.33 -30.32 29.98
CA LYS A 122 60.75 -30.68 28.67
C LYS A 122 59.24 -30.52 28.65
N LEU A 123 58.54 -30.90 29.73
CA LEU A 123 57.10 -30.70 29.85
C LEU A 123 56.73 -29.23 29.93
N GLU A 124 57.46 -28.46 30.73
CA GLU A 124 57.25 -27.00 30.86
C GLU A 124 57.52 -26.30 29.53
N THR A 125 58.63 -26.61 28.86
CA THR A 125 58.98 -26.01 27.55
C THR A 125 57.95 -26.35 26.47
N ASN A 126 57.44 -27.59 26.45
CA ASN A 126 56.39 -27.98 25.49
C ASN A 126 55.08 -27.24 25.78
N TYR A 127 54.67 -27.16 27.05
CA TYR A 127 53.49 -26.40 27.45
C TYR A 127 53.63 -24.91 27.10
N GLU A 128 54.77 -24.29 27.35
CA GLU A 128 55.01 -22.88 27.01
C GLU A 128 54.90 -22.64 25.49
N LYS A 129 55.41 -23.56 24.66
CA LYS A 129 55.27 -23.47 23.20
C LYS A 129 53.82 -23.58 22.75
N GLU A 130 53.09 -24.56 23.26
CA GLU A 130 51.66 -24.75 22.95
C GLU A 130 50.82 -23.56 23.42
N TYR A 131 51.11 -23.06 24.63
CA TYR A 131 50.42 -21.92 25.21
C TYR A 131 50.67 -20.63 24.40
N LYS A 132 51.92 -20.39 23.98
CA LYS A 132 52.26 -19.26 23.11
C LYS A 132 51.59 -19.36 21.74
N TRP A 133 51.58 -20.55 21.14
CA TRP A 133 50.86 -20.81 19.89
C TRP A 133 49.37 -20.54 20.03
N TYR A 134 48.75 -21.01 21.12
CA TYR A 134 47.35 -20.73 21.45
C TYR A 134 47.08 -19.22 21.57
N GLU A 135 47.89 -18.49 22.34
CA GLU A 135 47.70 -17.04 22.55
C GLU A 135 47.82 -16.25 21.25
N GLU A 136 48.82 -16.56 20.41
CA GLU A 136 49.00 -15.89 19.13
C GLU A 136 47.83 -16.13 18.18
N ASN A 137 47.30 -17.35 18.11
CA ASN A 137 46.19 -17.69 17.22
C ASN A 137 44.84 -17.16 17.74
N GLU A 138 44.57 -17.21 19.05
CA GLU A 138 43.38 -16.58 19.64
C GLU A 138 43.38 -15.07 19.44
N LEU A 139 44.55 -14.42 19.59
CA LEU A 139 44.69 -12.99 19.34
C LEU A 139 44.42 -12.65 17.88
N LYS A 140 44.96 -13.43 16.93
CA LYS A 140 44.68 -13.27 15.49
C LYS A 140 43.19 -13.43 15.19
N ARG A 141 42.55 -14.51 15.69
CA ARG A 141 41.11 -14.77 15.53
C ARG A 141 40.27 -13.60 16.04
N LYS A 142 40.53 -13.12 17.25
CA LYS A 142 39.81 -11.99 17.86
C LYS A 142 39.98 -10.69 17.07
N ASN A 143 41.20 -10.40 16.61
CA ASN A 143 41.46 -9.23 15.78
C ASN A 143 40.77 -9.31 14.42
N GLU A 144 40.75 -10.48 13.80
CA GLU A 144 40.06 -10.71 12.53
C GLU A 144 38.54 -10.51 12.67
N ILE A 145 37.91 -11.10 13.69
CA ILE A 145 36.49 -10.87 14.00
C ILE A 145 36.21 -9.37 14.21
N LYS A 146 37.07 -8.66 14.95
CA LYS A 146 36.95 -7.22 15.18
C LYS A 146 37.04 -6.42 13.88
N ASN A 147 37.98 -6.74 13.00
CA ASN A 147 38.15 -6.09 11.71
C ASN A 147 36.96 -6.34 10.78
N LEU A 148 36.45 -7.59 10.75
CA LEU A 148 35.26 -7.96 9.98
C LEU A 148 34.02 -7.21 10.46
N LYS A 149 33.80 -7.13 11.78
CA LYS A 149 32.71 -6.33 12.37
C LYS A 149 32.80 -4.87 11.95
N LYS A 150 33.98 -4.25 12.12
CA LYS A 150 34.21 -2.85 11.73
C LYS A 150 33.99 -2.61 10.24
N SER A 151 34.46 -3.52 9.38
CA SER A 151 34.25 -3.42 7.93
C SER A 151 32.76 -3.55 7.58
N HIS A 152 32.04 -4.46 8.22
CA HIS A 152 30.59 -4.60 8.03
C HIS A 152 29.84 -3.34 8.49
N GLU A 153 30.16 -2.80 9.67
CA GLU A 153 29.57 -1.55 10.18
C GLU A 153 29.76 -0.38 9.19
N LEU A 154 30.96 -0.24 8.63
CA LEU A 154 31.24 0.80 7.62
C LEU A 154 30.39 0.62 6.36
N LYS A 155 30.29 -0.61 5.84
CA LYS A 155 29.43 -0.93 4.68
C LYS A 155 27.96 -0.64 4.96
N VAL A 156 27.48 -0.97 6.15
CA VAL A 156 26.10 -0.69 6.58
C VAL A 156 25.86 0.82 6.63
N CYS A 157 26.78 1.59 7.21
CA CYS A 157 26.70 3.05 7.24
C CYS A 157 26.67 3.67 5.83
N GLU A 158 27.48 3.16 4.91
CA GLU A 158 27.52 3.61 3.51
C GLU A 158 26.21 3.31 2.78
N ILE A 159 25.67 2.09 2.89
CA ILE A 159 24.37 1.71 2.31
C ILE A 159 23.25 2.60 2.85
N ILE A 160 23.23 2.85 4.16
CA ILE A 160 22.23 3.73 4.79
C ILE A 160 22.35 5.15 4.24
N ALA A 161 23.57 5.67 4.08
CA ALA A 161 23.80 7.01 3.54
C ALA A 161 23.32 7.12 2.09
N ILE A 162 23.63 6.14 1.24
CA ILE A 162 23.17 6.08 -0.16
C ILE A 162 21.64 6.04 -0.23
N LYS A 163 20.99 5.12 0.50
CA LYS A 163 19.52 5.04 0.51
C LYS A 163 18.88 6.33 1.03
N LYS A 164 19.47 6.99 2.03
CA LYS A 164 18.99 8.30 2.49
C LYS A 164 19.08 9.37 1.41
N ASP A 165 20.21 9.45 0.73
CA ASP A 165 20.42 10.41 -0.35
C ASP A 165 19.42 10.18 -1.49
N LEU A 166 19.21 8.92 -1.89
CA LEU A 166 18.18 8.55 -2.87
C LEU A 166 16.78 9.03 -2.43
N TYR A 167 16.41 8.83 -1.17
CA TYR A 167 15.12 9.30 -0.66
C TYR A 167 15.01 10.82 -0.66
N ILE A 168 16.04 11.53 -0.20
CA ILE A 168 16.10 13.00 -0.17
C ILE A 168 15.96 13.56 -1.58
N ASN A 169 16.60 12.92 -2.57
CA ASN A 169 16.58 13.31 -3.97
C ASN A 169 15.35 12.77 -4.73
N GLY A 170 14.37 12.20 -4.03
CA GLY A 170 13.11 11.73 -4.61
C GLY A 170 13.30 10.62 -5.65
N ASP A 171 14.23 9.69 -5.42
CA ASP A 171 14.37 8.50 -6.26
C ASP A 171 13.07 7.70 -6.31
N VAL A 172 12.71 7.24 -7.50
CA VAL A 172 11.39 6.63 -7.74
C VAL A 172 11.25 5.29 -7.02
N GLY A 173 12.30 4.46 -7.01
CA GLY A 173 12.26 3.14 -6.39
C GLY A 173 12.09 3.21 -4.87
N ILE A 174 12.84 4.09 -4.21
CA ILE A 174 12.75 4.22 -2.75
C ILE A 174 11.46 4.92 -2.31
N ILE A 175 10.96 5.91 -3.06
CA ILE A 175 9.69 6.57 -2.75
C ILE A 175 8.53 5.58 -2.87
N THR A 176 8.43 4.87 -4.00
CA THR A 176 7.35 3.89 -4.23
C THR A 176 7.37 2.76 -3.19
N SER A 177 8.54 2.18 -2.93
CA SER A 177 8.68 1.10 -1.94
C SER A 177 8.38 1.55 -0.51
N TYR A 178 8.91 2.71 -0.08
CA TYR A 178 8.64 3.24 1.26
C TYR A 178 7.15 3.54 1.46
N LYS A 179 6.50 4.22 0.50
CA LYS A 179 5.08 4.56 0.62
C LYS A 179 4.19 3.31 0.55
N LYS A 180 4.61 2.27 -0.16
CA LYS A 180 3.89 0.99 -0.20
C LYS A 180 3.96 0.29 1.14
N ASP A 181 5.15 0.20 1.73
CA ASP A 181 5.33 -0.37 3.07
C ASP A 181 4.61 0.45 4.14
N LEU A 182 4.63 1.78 4.04
CA LEU A 182 3.88 2.66 4.93
C LEU A 182 2.38 2.30 4.96
N LEU A 183 1.74 2.24 3.79
CA LEU A 183 0.31 1.98 3.68
C LEU A 183 -0.05 0.51 4.00
N ASN A 184 0.86 -0.44 3.73
CA ASN A 184 0.66 -1.83 4.13
C ASN A 184 0.57 -1.98 5.65
N ASN A 185 1.33 -1.17 6.39
CA ASN A 185 1.33 -1.16 7.86
C ASN A 185 0.21 -0.29 8.48
N SER A 186 -0.68 0.29 7.67
CA SER A 186 -1.83 1.02 8.17
C SER A 186 -2.82 0.07 8.87
N ASN A 187 -3.21 0.42 10.10
CA ASN A 187 -4.12 -0.40 10.90
C ASN A 187 -5.59 -0.11 10.60
N TYR A 188 -6.40 -1.16 10.71
CA TYR A 188 -7.87 -1.16 10.56
C TYR A 188 -8.47 -2.15 11.58
N PRO A 189 -9.70 -1.94 12.06
CA PRO A 189 -10.39 -2.83 12.99
C PRO A 189 -10.89 -4.14 12.32
N PHE A 190 -10.52 -4.36 11.07
CA PHE A 190 -10.83 -5.54 10.29
C PHE A 190 -9.62 -5.94 9.44
N GLU A 191 -9.50 -7.24 9.18
CA GLU A 191 -8.45 -7.77 8.33
C GLU A 191 -8.88 -7.79 6.86
N PHE A 192 -8.01 -7.33 5.98
CA PHE A 192 -8.16 -7.50 4.54
C PHE A 192 -6.80 -7.35 3.86
N ASN A 193 -6.64 -7.98 2.69
CA ASN A 193 -5.44 -7.81 1.88
C ASN A 193 -5.52 -6.47 1.13
N LYS A 194 -4.65 -5.52 1.49
CA LYS A 194 -4.65 -4.16 0.93
C LYS A 194 -4.13 -4.08 -0.50
N ASN A 195 -3.41 -5.12 -0.98
CA ASN A 195 -2.73 -5.21 -2.28
C ASN A 195 -2.49 -3.86 -2.99
N ILE A 196 -1.42 -3.18 -2.55
CA ILE A 196 -1.15 -1.79 -2.92
C ILE A 196 -0.12 -1.73 -4.03
N ASN A 197 -0.43 -0.96 -5.06
CA ASN A 197 0.51 -0.56 -6.10
C ASN A 197 0.73 0.94 -6.08
N ILE A 198 1.97 1.36 -6.28
CA ILE A 198 2.33 2.78 -6.24
C ILE A 198 3.12 3.12 -7.49
N GLY A 199 2.76 4.24 -8.11
CA GLY A 199 3.51 4.90 -9.16
C GLY A 199 3.93 6.29 -8.68
N TYR A 200 5.11 6.74 -9.11
CA TYR A 200 5.62 8.05 -8.72
C TYR A 200 6.38 8.71 -9.87
N CYS A 201 6.10 9.98 -10.10
CA CYS A 201 6.84 10.81 -11.05
C CYS A 201 7.66 11.84 -10.29
N LYS A 202 9.00 11.74 -10.41
CA LYS A 202 9.94 12.64 -9.74
C LYS A 202 9.80 14.10 -10.20
N ASP A 203 9.62 14.31 -11.50
CA ASP A 203 9.58 15.67 -12.08
C ASP A 203 8.33 16.44 -11.67
N THR A 204 7.18 15.77 -11.64
CA THR A 204 5.90 16.38 -11.24
C THR A 204 5.58 16.20 -9.75
N LYS A 205 6.40 15.43 -9.02
CA LYS A 205 6.18 15.05 -7.62
C LYS A 205 4.78 14.47 -7.37
N LYS A 206 4.25 13.76 -8.36
CA LYS A 206 2.92 13.13 -8.31
C LYS A 206 3.05 11.68 -7.89
N LEU A 207 2.30 11.30 -6.86
CA LEU A 207 2.17 9.91 -6.40
C LEU A 207 0.80 9.36 -6.81
N VAL A 208 0.76 8.19 -7.44
CA VAL A 208 -0.48 7.46 -7.73
C VAL A 208 -0.53 6.21 -6.86
N ILE A 209 -1.63 6.02 -6.15
CA ILE A 209 -1.87 4.90 -5.24
C ILE A 209 -3.03 4.10 -5.79
N ASP A 210 -2.79 2.84 -6.14
CA ASP A 210 -3.82 1.86 -6.44
C ASP A 210 -3.98 0.94 -5.22
N TYR A 211 -5.16 0.96 -4.62
CA TYR A 211 -5.43 0.36 -3.32
C TYR A 211 -6.59 -0.63 -3.42
N LEU A 212 -6.36 -1.90 -3.07
CA LEU A 212 -7.43 -2.90 -2.97
C LEU A 212 -8.25 -2.61 -1.71
N LEU A 213 -9.50 -2.21 -1.90
CA LEU A 213 -10.43 -1.87 -0.85
C LEU A 213 -11.14 -3.11 -0.29
N PRO A 214 -11.57 -3.08 0.99
CA PRO A 214 -12.35 -4.16 1.57
C PRO A 214 -13.69 -4.32 0.86
N LYS A 215 -14.23 -5.55 0.84
CA LYS A 215 -15.59 -5.82 0.33
C LYS A 215 -16.64 -5.52 1.41
N LYS A 216 -17.91 -5.44 1.02
CA LYS A 216 -19.04 -5.08 1.92
C LYS A 216 -19.22 -5.96 3.17
N HIS A 217 -18.64 -7.16 3.21
CA HIS A 217 -18.74 -8.08 4.35
C HIS A 217 -18.06 -7.56 5.63
N ILE A 218 -17.26 -6.48 5.55
CA ILE A 218 -16.72 -5.80 6.73
C ILE A 218 -17.81 -5.13 7.58
N VAL A 219 -19.02 -4.97 7.06
CA VAL A 219 -20.17 -4.44 7.80
C VAL A 219 -21.07 -5.61 8.20
N GLN A 220 -21.21 -5.82 9.50
CA GLN A 220 -22.08 -6.87 10.02
C GLN A 220 -23.55 -6.72 9.62
N ASN A 221 -24.17 -7.84 9.26
CA ASN A 221 -25.59 -7.93 8.91
C ASN A 221 -26.51 -7.79 10.11
N VAL A 222 -26.01 -7.96 11.34
CA VAL A 222 -26.81 -7.83 12.56
C VAL A 222 -26.85 -6.36 12.99
N HIS A 223 -28.05 -5.86 13.26
CA HIS A 223 -28.27 -4.51 13.80
C HIS A 223 -28.36 -4.50 15.31
N SER A 224 -29.08 -5.47 15.89
CA SER A 224 -29.22 -5.64 17.34
C SER A 224 -29.75 -7.03 17.67
N TYR A 225 -29.67 -7.41 18.94
CA TYR A 225 -30.30 -8.58 19.52
C TYR A 225 -31.50 -8.16 20.38
N LYS A 226 -32.55 -9.00 20.38
CA LYS A 226 -33.75 -8.83 21.22
C LYS A 226 -34.13 -10.14 21.89
N TYR A 227 -34.41 -10.09 23.20
CA TYR A 227 -34.92 -11.23 23.93
C TYR A 227 -36.45 -11.35 23.76
N MET A 228 -36.91 -12.50 23.30
CA MET A 228 -38.31 -12.81 23.02
C MET A 228 -38.90 -13.61 24.18
N LEU A 229 -39.42 -12.92 25.19
CA LEU A 229 -39.91 -13.52 26.45
C LEU A 229 -40.87 -14.72 26.26
N LYS A 230 -41.73 -14.68 25.23
CA LYS A 230 -42.71 -15.76 24.98
C LYS A 230 -42.08 -17.04 24.45
N LEU A 231 -40.94 -16.93 23.78
CA LEU A 231 -40.25 -18.03 23.09
C LEU A 231 -38.94 -18.41 23.80
N ASP A 232 -38.55 -17.64 24.82
CA ASP A 232 -37.32 -17.79 25.60
C ASP A 232 -36.02 -17.81 24.77
N GLU A 233 -36.01 -17.03 23.69
CA GLU A 233 -34.91 -16.99 22.73
C GLU A 233 -34.41 -15.56 22.52
N ILE A 234 -33.13 -15.44 22.21
CA ILE A 234 -32.53 -14.20 21.73
C ILE A 234 -32.52 -14.26 20.21
N ARG A 235 -33.11 -13.24 19.56
CA ARG A 235 -33.15 -13.13 18.10
C ARG A 235 -32.31 -11.97 17.61
N GLU A 236 -31.66 -12.19 16.47
CA GLU A 236 -31.02 -11.16 15.67
C GLU A 236 -32.06 -10.31 14.94
N VAL A 237 -31.84 -9.01 14.95
CA VAL A 237 -32.56 -8.05 14.12
C VAL A 237 -31.62 -7.68 12.97
N PRO A 238 -31.98 -7.97 11.70
CA PRO A 238 -31.13 -7.69 10.57
C PRO A 238 -30.99 -6.18 10.32
N ARG A 239 -29.81 -5.77 9.90
CA ARG A 239 -29.50 -4.41 9.45
C ARG A 239 -30.05 -4.19 8.05
N LYS A 240 -30.60 -3.00 7.80
CA LYS A 240 -31.14 -2.65 6.48
C LYS A 240 -29.98 -2.48 5.50
N ASN A 241 -30.17 -2.91 4.25
CA ASN A 241 -29.17 -2.75 3.18
C ASN A 241 -28.73 -1.30 2.96
N LYS A 242 -29.63 -0.33 3.17
CA LYS A 242 -29.30 1.09 3.11
C LYS A 242 -28.25 1.48 4.16
N ASP A 243 -28.41 0.99 5.39
CA ASP A 243 -27.48 1.29 6.49
C ASP A 243 -26.13 0.59 6.27
N ILE A 244 -26.15 -0.65 5.77
CA ILE A 244 -24.93 -1.38 5.37
C ILE A 244 -24.15 -0.59 4.31
N ASN A 245 -24.83 -0.16 3.24
CA ASN A 245 -24.20 0.62 2.17
C ASN A 245 -23.64 1.95 2.70
N ASN A 246 -24.37 2.64 3.58
CA ASN A 246 -23.90 3.90 4.17
C ASN A 246 -22.63 3.70 5.00
N ILE A 247 -22.61 2.72 5.90
CA ILE A 247 -21.43 2.41 6.72
C ILE A 247 -20.25 2.00 5.84
N TYR A 248 -20.50 1.16 4.84
CA TYR A 248 -19.46 0.73 3.90
C TYR A 248 -18.85 1.91 3.14
N ASN A 249 -19.70 2.80 2.60
CA ASN A 249 -19.25 4.00 1.91
C ASN A 249 -18.38 4.88 2.82
N GLU A 250 -18.82 5.11 4.06
CA GLU A 250 -18.07 5.86 5.06
C GLU A 250 -16.69 5.24 5.34
N VAL A 251 -16.59 3.91 5.40
CA VAL A 251 -15.32 3.22 5.54
C VAL A 251 -14.42 3.43 4.32
N ILE A 252 -14.95 3.30 3.09
CA ILE A 252 -14.17 3.52 1.86
C ILE A 252 -13.64 4.96 1.78
N TYR A 253 -14.49 5.95 2.08
CA TYR A 253 -14.06 7.35 2.11
C TYR A 253 -13.00 7.60 3.18
N SER A 254 -13.16 6.96 4.34
CA SER A 254 -12.18 7.04 5.43
C SER A 254 -10.83 6.44 5.03
N ILE A 255 -10.82 5.30 4.33
CA ILE A 255 -9.58 4.68 3.81
C ILE A 255 -8.89 5.64 2.84
N ALA A 256 -9.61 6.18 1.85
CA ALA A 256 -9.04 7.07 0.84
C ALA A 256 -8.38 8.32 1.48
N LEU A 257 -9.11 9.02 2.34
CA LEU A 257 -8.62 10.22 3.02
C LEU A 257 -7.46 9.90 3.97
N LYS A 258 -7.56 8.82 4.76
CA LYS A 258 -6.52 8.36 5.67
C LYS A 258 -5.22 8.01 4.92
N SER A 259 -5.32 7.28 3.80
CA SER A 259 -4.13 6.93 3.00
C SER A 259 -3.42 8.16 2.45
N MET A 260 -4.17 9.16 1.93
CA MET A 260 -3.57 10.43 1.49
C MET A 260 -2.89 11.18 2.64
N ASP A 261 -3.55 11.25 3.80
CA ASP A 261 -3.02 11.90 5.00
C ASP A 261 -1.72 11.26 5.50
N GLU A 262 -1.68 9.92 5.59
CA GLU A 262 -0.49 9.17 6.01
C GLU A 262 0.70 9.42 5.07
N VAL A 263 0.45 9.41 3.75
CA VAL A 263 1.47 9.69 2.73
C VAL A 263 2.00 11.12 2.85
N PHE A 264 1.13 12.12 2.99
CA PHE A 264 1.55 13.51 3.12
C PHE A 264 2.26 13.79 4.46
N LYS A 265 1.82 13.19 5.57
CA LYS A 265 2.45 13.32 6.89
C LYS A 265 3.85 12.70 6.93
N SER A 266 4.05 11.59 6.22
CA SER A 266 5.35 10.91 6.15
C SER A 266 6.32 11.53 5.13
N ASP A 267 5.89 12.52 4.35
CA ASP A 267 6.74 13.19 3.35
C ASP A 267 7.53 14.37 3.92
N ILE A 268 8.61 14.04 4.64
CA ILE A 268 9.45 15.00 5.39
C ILE A 268 10.31 15.88 4.45
N TYR A 269 10.70 15.38 3.27
CA TYR A 269 11.57 16.10 2.32
C TYR A 269 10.82 16.79 1.18
N ASN A 270 9.48 16.83 1.25
CA ASN A 270 8.64 17.47 0.25
C ASN A 270 8.85 16.91 -1.17
N ASN A 271 8.90 15.58 -1.28
CA ASN A 271 9.01 14.86 -2.53
C ASN A 271 7.65 14.68 -3.23
N ILE A 272 6.53 14.86 -2.54
CA ILE A 272 5.19 14.61 -3.08
C ILE A 272 4.36 15.88 -3.03
N ASP A 273 4.08 16.49 -4.16
CA ASP A 273 3.24 17.69 -4.25
C ASP A 273 1.77 17.35 -4.50
N SER A 274 1.48 16.21 -5.14
CA SER A 274 0.10 15.75 -5.38
C SER A 274 -0.04 14.24 -5.27
N ILE A 275 -1.23 13.80 -4.88
CA ILE A 275 -1.62 12.39 -4.78
C ILE A 275 -2.85 12.15 -5.65
N VAL A 276 -2.83 11.03 -6.37
CA VAL A 276 -4.02 10.39 -6.94
C VAL A 276 -4.24 9.08 -6.19
N PHE A 277 -5.39 8.93 -5.54
CA PHE A 277 -5.82 7.68 -4.91
C PHE A 277 -6.86 7.00 -5.77
N ASN A 278 -6.61 5.75 -6.12
CA ASN A 278 -7.55 4.87 -6.82
C ASN A 278 -7.86 3.68 -5.93
N GLY A 279 -9.13 3.54 -5.56
CA GLY A 279 -9.63 2.39 -4.83
C GLY A 279 -10.34 1.44 -5.78
N TYR A 280 -9.89 0.18 -5.82
CA TYR A 280 -10.53 -0.88 -6.57
C TYR A 280 -10.96 -2.01 -5.63
N ILE A 281 -11.90 -2.83 -6.07
CA ILE A 281 -12.25 -4.08 -5.39
C ILE A 281 -12.02 -5.25 -6.35
N GLU A 282 -11.97 -6.46 -5.81
CA GLU A 282 -12.04 -7.69 -6.60
C GLU A 282 -13.48 -8.19 -6.60
N ASP A 283 -14.03 -8.45 -7.77
CA ASP A 283 -15.40 -8.95 -7.93
C ASP A 283 -15.46 -9.95 -9.10
N VAL A 284 -16.61 -10.58 -9.28
CA VAL A 284 -16.86 -11.48 -10.41
C VAL A 284 -17.90 -10.82 -11.32
N ASP A 285 -17.59 -10.71 -12.60
CA ASP A 285 -18.57 -10.30 -13.59
C ASP A 285 -19.61 -11.41 -13.74
N LEU A 286 -20.84 -11.16 -13.27
CA LEU A 286 -21.92 -12.15 -13.28
C LEU A 286 -22.36 -12.55 -14.70
N SER A 287 -22.07 -11.74 -15.71
CA SER A 287 -22.42 -12.04 -17.10
C SER A 287 -21.40 -12.96 -17.77
N THR A 288 -20.12 -12.90 -17.39
CA THR A 288 -19.03 -13.67 -17.99
C THR A 288 -18.43 -14.73 -17.07
N GLY A 289 -18.69 -14.65 -15.76
CA GLY A 289 -18.07 -15.47 -14.72
C GLY A 289 -16.60 -15.17 -14.47
N GLN A 290 -16.04 -14.10 -15.06
CA GLN A 290 -14.62 -13.76 -14.96
C GLN A 290 -14.32 -12.86 -13.76
N ASP A 291 -13.15 -13.04 -13.16
CA ASP A 291 -12.64 -12.12 -12.15
C ASP A 291 -12.38 -10.74 -12.75
N ILE A 292 -12.94 -9.72 -12.11
CA ILE A 292 -12.78 -8.32 -12.49
C ILE A 292 -12.22 -7.49 -11.33
N LYS A 293 -11.59 -6.37 -11.67
CA LYS A 293 -11.04 -5.40 -10.70
C LYS A 293 -11.63 -4.01 -10.93
N PRO A 294 -12.91 -3.78 -10.64
CA PRO A 294 -13.52 -2.48 -10.86
C PRO A 294 -12.96 -1.44 -9.90
N TYR A 295 -12.59 -0.28 -10.44
CA TYR A 295 -12.32 0.91 -9.63
C TYR A 295 -13.67 1.50 -9.19
N ILE A 296 -13.76 1.84 -7.91
CA ILE A 296 -14.99 2.38 -7.30
C ILE A 296 -14.80 3.79 -6.73
N ILE A 297 -13.54 4.23 -6.58
CA ILE A 297 -13.19 5.59 -6.18
C ILE A 297 -11.88 6.01 -6.85
N SER A 298 -11.81 7.23 -7.37
CA SER A 298 -10.60 7.86 -7.85
C SER A 298 -10.62 9.33 -7.46
N SER A 299 -9.60 9.79 -6.73
CA SER A 299 -9.54 11.12 -6.13
C SER A 299 -8.15 11.71 -6.32
N MET A 300 -8.08 13.01 -6.61
CA MET A 300 -6.83 13.72 -6.76
C MET A 300 -6.81 14.97 -5.89
N THR A 301 -5.67 15.23 -5.26
CA THR A 301 -5.47 16.43 -4.45
C THR A 301 -4.00 16.82 -4.40
N ASP A 302 -3.73 18.12 -4.31
CA ASP A 302 -2.40 18.62 -3.99
C ASP A 302 -2.23 18.78 -2.47
N LYS A 303 -0.97 18.70 -2.03
CA LYS A 303 -0.59 18.77 -0.61
C LYS A 303 -1.08 20.06 0.05
N TYR A 304 -1.05 21.17 -0.67
CA TYR A 304 -1.40 22.48 -0.12
C TYR A 304 -2.89 22.59 0.20
N ASN A 305 -3.75 22.16 -0.73
CA ASN A 305 -5.19 22.12 -0.52
C ASN A 305 -5.59 21.06 0.51
N PHE A 306 -4.96 19.87 0.48
CA PHE A 306 -5.24 18.82 1.46
C PHE A 306 -4.96 19.27 2.91
N ARG A 307 -3.86 20.00 3.15
CA ARG A 307 -3.49 20.49 4.49
C ARG A 307 -4.47 21.49 5.10
N LYS A 308 -5.36 22.08 4.31
CA LYS A 308 -6.42 22.98 4.82
C LYS A 308 -7.63 22.22 5.35
N ILE A 309 -7.72 20.93 5.05
CA ILE A 309 -8.86 20.09 5.40
C ILE A 309 -8.65 19.57 6.82
N ASP A 310 -9.64 19.83 7.68
CA ASP A 310 -9.71 19.20 8.98
C ASP A 310 -10.46 17.86 8.87
N LEU A 311 -9.69 16.78 8.75
CA LEU A 311 -10.22 15.43 8.60
C LEU A 311 -11.08 14.96 9.79
N THR A 312 -10.97 15.60 10.96
CA THR A 312 -11.78 15.24 12.15
C THR A 312 -13.19 15.80 12.10
N ARG A 313 -13.44 16.82 11.27
CA ARG A 313 -14.71 17.56 11.21
C ARG A 313 -15.38 17.54 9.83
N VAL A 314 -14.70 17.05 8.82
CA VAL A 314 -15.17 17.12 7.43
C VAL A 314 -16.23 16.06 7.13
N ASP A 315 -17.24 16.44 6.34
CA ASP A 315 -18.09 15.48 5.63
C ASP A 315 -17.25 14.82 4.53
N LYS A 316 -16.97 13.52 4.68
CA LYS A 316 -15.99 12.81 3.85
C LYS A 316 -16.43 12.73 2.38
N LEU A 317 -17.72 12.52 2.13
CA LEU A 317 -18.26 12.45 0.78
C LEU A 317 -18.15 13.81 0.08
N LYS A 318 -18.61 14.88 0.73
CA LYS A 318 -18.50 16.25 0.18
C LYS A 318 -17.05 16.66 -0.02
N CYS A 319 -16.17 16.32 0.92
CA CYS A 319 -14.74 16.56 0.79
C CYS A 319 -14.18 15.93 -0.49
N LEU A 320 -14.47 14.65 -0.70
CA LEU A 320 -14.01 13.93 -1.88
C LEU A 320 -14.63 14.50 -3.16
N GLN A 321 -15.94 14.75 -3.20
CA GLN A 321 -16.62 15.19 -4.42
C GLN A 321 -16.39 16.66 -4.77
N GLU A 322 -16.50 17.57 -3.80
CA GLU A 322 -16.48 19.01 -4.04
C GLU A 322 -15.06 19.58 -3.98
N THR A 323 -14.26 19.15 -3.00
CA THR A 323 -12.88 19.67 -2.83
C THR A 323 -11.87 18.94 -3.72
N MET A 324 -12.02 17.63 -3.89
CA MET A 324 -11.07 16.79 -4.64
C MET A 324 -11.60 16.31 -6.00
N GLN A 325 -12.82 16.71 -6.37
CA GLN A 325 -13.47 16.36 -7.65
C GLN A 325 -13.44 14.85 -7.94
N SER A 326 -13.62 14.04 -6.90
CA SER A 326 -13.45 12.59 -6.95
C SER A 326 -14.53 11.93 -7.80
N ARG A 327 -14.12 10.94 -8.59
CA ARG A 327 -15.00 10.01 -9.30
C ARG A 327 -15.35 8.88 -8.34
N ILE A 328 -16.63 8.68 -8.03
CA ILE A 328 -17.09 7.69 -7.05
C ILE A 328 -18.24 6.88 -7.64
N ASN A 329 -18.11 5.55 -7.64
CA ASN A 329 -19.17 4.61 -7.99
C ASN A 329 -19.21 3.42 -7.01
N ILE A 330 -19.73 3.66 -5.81
CA ILE A 330 -19.87 2.64 -4.76
C ILE A 330 -21.35 2.20 -4.61
N ASN A 331 -22.29 3.01 -5.13
CA ASN A 331 -23.73 2.89 -4.87
C ASN A 331 -24.49 1.95 -5.83
N SER A 332 -23.87 1.34 -6.84
CA SER A 332 -24.63 0.48 -7.76
C SER A 332 -25.00 -0.85 -7.08
N ASN A 333 -26.25 -0.96 -6.64
CA ASN A 333 -26.87 -2.20 -6.15
C ASN A 333 -26.98 -3.28 -7.26
N LEU A 334 -26.53 -2.97 -8.48
CA LEU A 334 -26.58 -3.78 -9.69
C LEU A 334 -25.25 -3.52 -10.41
N GLU A 335 -24.36 -4.51 -10.43
CA GLU A 335 -23.08 -4.52 -11.15
C GLU A 335 -22.19 -3.28 -10.93
N LEU A 336 -21.10 -3.44 -10.17
CA LEU A 336 -20.10 -2.37 -10.03
C LEU A 336 -19.40 -2.15 -11.36
N LYS A 337 -19.91 -1.20 -12.15
CA LYS A 337 -19.23 -0.72 -13.35
C LYS A 337 -18.00 0.07 -12.93
N SER A 338 -16.84 -0.45 -13.30
CA SER A 338 -15.55 0.19 -13.05
C SER A 338 -15.57 1.65 -13.55
N ILE A 339 -15.18 2.58 -12.70
CA ILE A 339 -14.90 3.96 -13.13
C ILE A 339 -13.54 4.01 -13.83
N VAL A 340 -13.34 5.02 -14.68
CA VAL A 340 -12.01 5.32 -15.22
C VAL A 340 -11.22 6.11 -14.18
N PRO A 341 -10.06 5.60 -13.70
CA PRO A 341 -9.18 6.35 -12.79
C PRO A 341 -8.73 7.68 -13.40
N ILE A 342 -8.50 8.70 -12.55
CA ILE A 342 -7.94 9.99 -12.97
C ILE A 342 -6.56 9.80 -13.58
N CYS A 343 -5.73 8.95 -12.96
CA CYS A 343 -4.42 8.54 -13.45
C CYS A 343 -4.16 7.13 -12.91
N LYS A 344 -3.67 6.20 -13.73
CA LYS A 344 -3.29 4.86 -13.28
C LYS A 344 -1.81 4.81 -12.92
N TYR A 345 -1.45 3.99 -11.93
CA TYR A 345 -0.06 3.86 -11.51
C TYR A 345 0.83 3.24 -12.61
N GLU A 346 0.28 2.38 -13.49
CA GLU A 346 1.07 1.79 -14.59
C GLU A 346 1.58 2.86 -15.56
N TYR A 347 0.86 3.96 -15.74
CA TYR A 347 1.34 5.06 -16.59
C TYR A 347 2.59 5.72 -16.02
N LEU A 348 2.75 5.72 -14.70
CA LEU A 348 3.95 6.22 -14.05
C LEU A 348 5.06 5.17 -14.00
N ASN A 349 4.72 3.88 -13.90
CA ASN A 349 5.72 2.81 -13.90
C ASN A 349 6.28 2.51 -15.29
N ASN A 350 5.50 2.71 -16.35
CA ASN A 350 6.00 2.59 -17.72
C ASN A 350 6.98 3.71 -18.09
N LEU A 351 6.99 4.83 -17.34
CA LEU A 351 8.04 5.85 -17.40
C LEU A 351 9.34 5.40 -16.71
N ILE A 352 9.27 4.44 -15.78
CA ILE A 352 10.43 3.86 -15.08
C ILE A 352 11.12 2.79 -15.94
N ILE A 353 10.39 2.15 -16.87
CA ILE A 353 10.98 1.13 -17.77
C ILE A 353 11.96 1.76 -18.77
N SER A 354 11.93 3.08 -18.96
CA SER A 354 12.95 3.78 -19.74
C SER A 354 13.55 4.95 -18.95
N ASN A 355 14.54 4.63 -18.10
CA ASN A 355 15.59 5.61 -17.76
C ASN A 355 16.33 6.12 -19.01
N GLU A 356 16.08 5.52 -20.16
CA GLU A 356 16.44 6.03 -21.47
C GLU A 356 15.32 6.92 -22.00
N SER A 357 15.66 8.13 -22.43
CA SER A 357 14.75 8.95 -23.22
C SER A 357 14.18 8.13 -24.38
N ILE A 358 12.89 8.26 -24.68
CA ILE A 358 12.24 7.50 -25.75
C ILE A 358 12.46 8.19 -27.09
N ASN A 359 13.05 7.50 -28.07
CA ASN A 359 13.08 8.02 -29.45
C ASN A 359 11.74 7.75 -30.13
N LEU A 360 10.90 8.78 -30.31
CA LEU A 360 9.55 8.61 -30.87
C LEU A 360 9.54 8.04 -32.30
N LEU A 361 10.68 8.08 -33.02
CA LEU A 361 10.82 7.46 -34.34
C LEU A 361 11.12 5.96 -34.28
N GLU A 362 11.58 5.43 -33.15
CA GLU A 362 11.91 4.01 -32.98
C GLU A 362 10.79 3.21 -32.30
N VAL A 363 9.86 3.91 -31.65
CA VAL A 363 8.63 3.35 -31.06
C VAL A 363 7.70 2.78 -32.13
N ASP A 364 7.02 1.68 -31.80
CA ASP A 364 5.98 1.12 -32.67
C ASP A 364 4.80 2.11 -32.83
N PRO A 365 4.18 2.24 -34.02
CA PRO A 365 3.05 3.15 -34.22
C PRO A 365 1.93 3.03 -33.18
N TYR A 366 1.57 1.81 -32.75
CA TYR A 366 0.51 1.61 -31.76
C TYR A 366 0.94 2.02 -30.35
N GLU A 367 2.21 1.83 -30.04
CA GLU A 367 2.77 2.31 -28.78
C GLU A 367 2.83 3.85 -28.75
N LEU A 368 3.12 4.49 -29.87
CA LEU A 368 3.04 5.95 -30.00
C LEU A 368 1.60 6.48 -29.79
N GLU A 369 0.59 5.80 -30.36
CA GLU A 369 -0.83 6.12 -30.12
C GLU A 369 -1.18 6.03 -28.63
N SER A 370 -0.72 4.98 -27.95
CA SER A 370 -0.89 4.78 -26.51
C SER A 370 -0.20 5.89 -25.69
N LEU A 371 1.05 6.24 -26.03
CA LEU A 371 1.78 7.32 -25.38
C LEU A 371 1.05 8.66 -25.52
N VAL A 372 0.54 8.99 -26.71
CA VAL A 372 -0.24 10.21 -26.94
C VAL A 372 -1.54 10.21 -26.12
N THR A 373 -2.19 9.05 -25.98
CA THR A 373 -3.36 8.89 -25.13
C THR A 373 -3.03 9.16 -23.66
N ILE A 374 -1.89 8.65 -23.18
CA ILE A 374 -1.38 8.92 -21.83
C ILE A 374 -1.06 10.41 -21.66
N LEU A 375 -0.44 11.05 -22.66
CA LEU A 375 -0.16 12.49 -22.64
C LEU A 375 -1.44 13.31 -22.42
N PHE A 376 -2.50 13.04 -23.18
CA PHE A 376 -3.75 13.78 -23.03
C PHE A 376 -4.44 13.50 -21.70
N ARG A 377 -4.36 12.28 -21.17
CA ARG A 377 -4.82 11.97 -19.80
C ARG A 377 -4.03 12.78 -18.76
N ASN A 378 -2.71 12.90 -18.92
CA ASN A 378 -1.86 13.70 -18.04
C ASN A 378 -2.17 15.20 -18.11
N MET A 379 -2.64 15.68 -19.27
CA MET A 379 -3.15 17.04 -19.47
C MET A 379 -4.54 17.28 -18.89
N GLY A 380 -5.22 16.24 -18.38
CA GLY A 380 -6.54 16.35 -17.76
C GLY A 380 -7.74 16.07 -18.68
N TYR A 381 -7.50 15.59 -19.91
CA TYR A 381 -8.59 15.20 -20.82
C TYR A 381 -9.13 13.81 -20.48
N THR A 382 -10.44 13.61 -20.67
CA THR A 382 -11.02 12.26 -20.73
C THR A 382 -10.70 11.68 -22.11
N VAL A 383 -10.03 10.53 -22.16
CA VAL A 383 -9.62 9.90 -23.43
C VAL A 383 -10.22 8.51 -23.55
N GLU A 384 -11.10 8.34 -24.53
CA GLU A 384 -11.63 7.05 -24.96
C GLU A 384 -10.74 6.48 -26.07
N GLU A 385 -10.30 5.24 -25.89
CA GLU A 385 -9.59 4.47 -26.91
C GLU A 385 -10.62 3.87 -27.88
N THR A 386 -10.45 4.14 -29.17
CA THR A 386 -11.35 3.63 -30.21
C THR A 386 -11.07 2.15 -30.48
N LYS A 387 -12.11 1.35 -30.74
CA LYS A 387 -11.94 -0.06 -31.11
C LYS A 387 -11.50 -0.15 -32.56
N LYS A 388 -10.39 -0.85 -32.79
CA LYS A 388 -9.60 -0.95 -34.04
C LYS A 388 -10.30 -1.38 -35.34
N SER A 389 -11.62 -1.56 -35.41
CA SER A 389 -12.24 -2.18 -36.59
C SER A 389 -13.07 -1.28 -37.51
N HIS A 390 -13.56 -0.09 -37.13
CA HIS A 390 -14.49 0.64 -38.02
C HIS A 390 -14.40 2.18 -38.05
N ASP A 391 -13.50 2.83 -37.30
CA ASP A 391 -13.57 4.29 -37.08
C ASP A 391 -12.71 5.15 -38.04
N GLY A 392 -12.34 4.64 -39.22
CA GLY A 392 -11.73 5.46 -40.27
C GLY A 392 -10.35 6.08 -39.95
N GLY A 393 -9.64 5.55 -38.94
CA GLY A 393 -8.30 6.02 -38.55
C GLY A 393 -8.28 7.08 -37.43
N ILE A 394 -9.32 7.15 -36.59
CA ILE A 394 -9.30 7.90 -35.32
C ILE A 394 -8.56 7.07 -34.29
N ASP A 395 -7.49 7.63 -33.71
CA ASP A 395 -6.62 6.95 -32.77
C ASP A 395 -6.93 7.34 -31.32
N CYS A 396 -7.49 8.54 -31.08
CA CYS A 396 -7.97 8.94 -29.76
C CYS A 396 -9.21 9.84 -29.84
N LEU A 397 -10.11 9.69 -28.87
CA LEU A 397 -11.29 10.53 -28.71
C LEU A 397 -11.20 11.26 -27.38
N LEU A 398 -11.01 12.58 -27.44
CA LEU A 398 -10.86 13.44 -26.29
C LEU A 398 -12.19 14.13 -25.98
N ASN A 399 -12.51 14.21 -24.70
CA ASN A 399 -13.62 15.02 -24.22
C ASN A 399 -13.16 15.88 -23.04
N HIS A 400 -13.56 17.16 -23.05
CA HIS A 400 -13.35 18.07 -21.95
C HIS A 400 -14.69 18.36 -21.29
N ASN A 401 -14.79 18.12 -19.98
CA ASN A 401 -16.05 18.23 -19.23
C ASN A 401 -16.45 19.67 -18.88
N ASP A 402 -15.96 20.68 -19.61
CA ASP A 402 -16.33 22.07 -19.36
C ASP A 402 -17.68 22.36 -20.04
N PRO A 403 -18.72 22.84 -19.31
CA PRO A 403 -20.04 23.06 -19.91
C PRO A 403 -20.10 24.15 -20.99
N ILE A 404 -19.09 25.02 -21.06
CA ILE A 404 -19.05 26.21 -21.93
C ILE A 404 -18.00 26.03 -23.04
N LEU A 405 -16.82 25.50 -22.69
CA LEU A 405 -15.67 25.33 -23.58
C LEU A 405 -15.44 23.87 -23.98
N GLY A 406 -16.16 22.93 -23.35
CA GLY A 406 -16.01 21.50 -23.56
C GLY A 406 -16.65 21.02 -24.86
N GLY A 407 -16.17 19.89 -25.34
CA GLY A 407 -16.64 19.30 -26.59
C GLY A 407 -15.81 18.10 -26.99
N LYS A 408 -16.38 17.31 -27.92
CA LYS A 408 -15.74 16.13 -28.48
C LYS A 408 -14.65 16.55 -29.46
N VAL A 409 -13.45 16.02 -29.29
CA VAL A 409 -12.31 16.22 -30.17
C VAL A 409 -11.81 14.85 -30.61
N ILE A 410 -11.56 14.67 -31.90
CA ILE A 410 -10.96 13.43 -32.42
C ILE A 410 -9.50 13.67 -32.76
N GLY A 411 -8.65 12.69 -32.51
CA GLY A 411 -7.22 12.74 -32.76
C GLY A 411 -6.76 11.61 -33.66
N GLN A 412 -5.80 11.91 -34.51
CA GLN A 412 -5.06 10.94 -35.32
C GLN A 412 -3.55 11.13 -35.09
N VAL A 413 -2.84 10.04 -34.85
CA VAL A 413 -1.43 9.97 -34.54
C VAL A 413 -0.69 9.27 -35.68
N LYS A 414 0.38 9.91 -36.18
CA LYS A 414 1.14 9.42 -37.32
C LYS A 414 2.65 9.49 -37.07
N ARG A 415 3.29 8.33 -36.93
CA ARG A 415 4.76 8.21 -36.89
C ARG A 415 5.35 8.32 -38.30
N TYR A 416 5.95 9.47 -38.61
CA TYR A 416 6.56 9.77 -39.92
C TYR A 416 7.95 10.37 -39.72
N LYS A 417 8.87 10.05 -40.64
CA LYS A 417 10.21 10.66 -40.73
C LYS A 417 10.22 11.91 -41.60
N ASN A 418 9.49 11.86 -42.72
CA ASN A 418 9.39 12.94 -43.69
C ASN A 418 8.17 13.83 -43.38
N ASN A 419 8.17 15.04 -43.92
CA ASN A 419 7.05 15.96 -43.76
C ASN A 419 5.75 15.33 -44.27
N ILE A 420 4.64 15.64 -43.59
CA ILE A 420 3.31 15.21 -44.00
C ILE A 420 2.76 16.13 -45.10
N ASP A 421 2.27 15.50 -46.16
CA ASP A 421 1.62 16.16 -47.29
C ASP A 421 0.10 16.28 -47.13
N ILE A 422 -0.48 17.22 -47.89
CA ILE A 422 -1.92 17.56 -47.87
C ILE A 422 -2.86 16.35 -48.02
N PRO A 423 -2.60 15.34 -48.88
CA PRO A 423 -3.54 14.24 -49.07
C PRO A 423 -3.92 13.52 -47.76
N LYS A 424 -2.97 13.36 -46.83
CA LYS A 424 -3.23 12.75 -45.53
C LYS A 424 -4.10 13.60 -44.61
N LEU A 425 -3.92 14.91 -44.67
CA LEU A 425 -4.73 15.83 -43.89
C LEU A 425 -6.17 15.92 -44.43
N ARG A 426 -6.36 15.78 -45.75
CA ARG A 426 -7.70 15.69 -46.38
C ARG A 426 -8.45 14.41 -46.02
N GLU A 427 -7.73 13.29 -45.92
CA GLU A 427 -8.26 12.02 -45.45
C GLU A 427 -8.83 12.19 -44.03
N PHE A 428 -8.05 12.80 -43.12
CA PHE A 428 -8.49 13.09 -41.76
C PHE A 428 -9.61 14.13 -41.67
N GLU A 429 -9.58 15.19 -42.48
CA GLU A 429 -10.67 16.18 -42.55
C GLU A 429 -11.99 15.51 -42.95
N SER A 430 -11.95 14.56 -43.89
CA SER A 430 -13.15 13.83 -44.31
C SER A 430 -13.73 12.99 -43.15
N VAL A 431 -12.88 12.46 -42.28
CA VAL A 431 -13.31 11.76 -41.06
C VAL A 431 -13.89 12.74 -40.04
N LEU A 432 -13.23 13.89 -39.82
CA LEU A 432 -13.70 14.95 -38.92
C LEU A 432 -15.08 15.48 -39.32
N ARG A 433 -15.28 15.79 -40.60
CA ARG A 433 -16.55 16.30 -41.14
C ARG A 433 -17.71 15.32 -40.97
N ASN A 434 -17.42 14.01 -40.98
CA ASN A 434 -18.41 12.96 -40.79
C ASN A 434 -18.57 12.53 -39.31
N SER A 435 -17.98 13.28 -38.38
CA SER A 435 -18.04 13.01 -36.94
C SER A 435 -18.76 14.12 -36.19
N ASP A 436 -19.27 13.82 -34.99
CA ASP A 436 -19.83 14.84 -34.07
C ASP A 436 -18.76 15.66 -33.33
N ALA A 437 -17.50 15.62 -33.77
CA ALA A 437 -16.40 16.30 -33.12
C ALA A 437 -16.31 17.77 -33.55
N MET A 438 -16.14 18.65 -32.57
CA MET A 438 -16.00 20.09 -32.80
C MET A 438 -14.64 20.45 -33.40
N LYS A 439 -13.63 19.60 -33.18
CA LYS A 439 -12.25 19.86 -33.56
C LYS A 439 -11.50 18.56 -33.86
N GLY A 440 -10.55 18.64 -34.79
CA GLY A 440 -9.59 17.57 -35.07
C GLY A 440 -8.21 17.88 -34.51
N LEU A 441 -7.50 16.85 -34.04
CA LEU A 441 -6.08 16.90 -33.71
C LEU A 441 -5.30 15.97 -34.64
N PHE A 442 -4.37 16.53 -35.39
CA PHE A 442 -3.46 15.74 -36.22
C PHE A 442 -2.05 15.80 -35.63
N ILE A 443 -1.55 14.67 -35.17
CA ILE A 443 -0.35 14.57 -34.35
C ILE A 443 0.69 13.77 -35.12
N SER A 444 1.91 14.29 -35.24
CA SER A 444 2.99 13.57 -35.91
C SER A 444 4.35 13.80 -35.27
N THR A 445 5.22 12.80 -35.43
CA THR A 445 6.66 12.91 -35.17
C THR A 445 7.41 13.76 -36.20
N SER A 446 6.78 14.11 -37.31
CA SER A 446 7.35 14.94 -38.39
C SER A 446 6.85 16.39 -38.35
N ASN A 447 7.36 17.22 -39.25
CA ASN A 447 6.84 18.57 -39.49
C ASN A 447 5.74 18.57 -40.57
N PHE A 448 4.98 19.66 -40.60
CA PHE A 448 3.95 19.90 -41.62
C PHE A 448 4.46 20.94 -42.61
N SER A 449 4.05 20.84 -43.88
CA SER A 449 4.30 21.89 -44.86
C SER A 449 3.46 23.13 -44.54
N THR A 450 3.89 24.32 -45.00
CA THR A 450 3.10 25.56 -44.87
C THR A 450 1.71 25.45 -45.51
N GLN A 451 1.56 24.59 -46.52
CA GLN A 451 0.26 24.33 -47.14
C GLN A 451 -0.64 23.49 -46.23
N CYS A 452 -0.08 22.52 -45.50
CA CYS A 452 -0.80 21.75 -44.48
C CYS A 452 -1.25 22.64 -43.31
N GLU A 453 -0.40 23.57 -42.85
CA GLU A 453 -0.77 24.52 -41.79
C GLU A 453 -1.94 25.42 -42.18
N LYS A 454 -1.94 25.96 -43.42
CA LYS A 454 -3.06 26.73 -43.96
C LYS A 454 -4.34 25.88 -44.04
N PHE A 455 -4.23 24.67 -44.62
CA PHE A 455 -5.38 23.78 -44.73
C PHE A 455 -5.96 23.39 -43.36
N ALA A 456 -5.12 23.14 -42.35
CA ALA A 456 -5.57 22.79 -41.02
C ALA A 456 -6.37 23.92 -40.34
N ALA A 457 -5.87 25.16 -40.45
CA ALA A 457 -6.52 26.35 -39.91
C ALA A 457 -7.92 26.56 -40.51
N ASP A 458 -8.07 26.32 -41.82
CA ASP A 458 -9.35 26.48 -42.53
C ASP A 458 -10.37 25.37 -42.20
N ASN A 459 -9.95 24.24 -41.62
CA ASN A 459 -10.78 23.04 -41.43
C ASN A 459 -10.91 22.60 -39.96
N ASN A 460 -10.71 23.50 -38.99
CA ASN A 460 -10.81 23.20 -37.54
C ASN A 460 -9.89 22.05 -37.08
N ILE A 461 -8.71 21.92 -37.71
CA ILE A 461 -7.71 20.92 -37.34
C ILE A 461 -6.55 21.63 -36.64
N THR A 462 -6.14 21.13 -35.49
CA THR A 462 -4.92 21.55 -34.80
C THR A 462 -3.81 20.54 -35.06
N LEU A 463 -2.67 21.06 -35.51
CA LEU A 463 -1.49 20.27 -35.83
C LEU A 463 -0.53 20.24 -34.64
N ILE A 464 -0.09 19.05 -34.24
CA ILE A 464 0.97 18.85 -33.26
C ILE A 464 2.15 18.20 -33.98
N ASN A 465 3.18 18.99 -34.27
CA ASN A 465 4.40 18.52 -34.92
C ASN A 465 5.35 17.85 -33.92
N GLY A 466 6.38 17.17 -34.43
CA GLY A 466 7.30 16.39 -33.59
C GLY A 466 7.95 17.21 -32.48
N LYS A 467 8.34 18.46 -32.76
CA LYS A 467 8.93 19.36 -31.77
C LYS A 467 7.95 19.69 -30.64
N THR A 468 6.70 19.98 -30.99
CA THR A 468 5.64 20.31 -30.01
C THR A 468 5.25 19.07 -29.21
N LEU A 469 5.17 17.91 -29.87
CA LEU A 469 4.87 16.62 -29.25
C LEU A 469 5.91 16.25 -28.20
N VAL A 470 7.21 16.35 -28.54
CA VAL A 470 8.31 16.12 -27.59
C VAL A 470 8.24 17.09 -26.41
N ARG A 471 7.96 18.38 -26.67
CA ARG A 471 7.82 19.37 -25.61
C ARG A 471 6.69 18.99 -24.64
N TYR A 472 5.52 18.63 -25.17
CA TYR A 472 4.39 18.21 -24.34
C TYR A 472 4.66 16.92 -23.59
N PHE A 473 5.28 15.94 -24.24
CA PHE A 473 5.70 14.73 -23.55
C PHE A 473 6.59 15.06 -22.35
N ASN A 474 7.65 15.83 -22.55
CA ASN A 474 8.56 16.20 -21.46
C ASN A 474 7.89 17.05 -20.37
N GLU A 475 7.03 18.00 -20.75
CA GLU A 475 6.26 18.84 -19.81
C GLU A 475 5.30 18.03 -18.93
N TYR A 476 4.73 16.96 -19.48
CA TYR A 476 3.76 16.08 -18.81
C TYR A 476 4.36 14.73 -18.39
N GLY A 477 5.68 14.69 -18.18
CA GLY A 477 6.40 13.60 -17.51
C GLY A 477 6.79 12.40 -18.38
N ILE A 478 6.70 12.51 -19.71
CA ILE A 478 7.12 11.50 -20.68
C ILE A 478 8.45 11.93 -21.31
N ASN A 479 9.57 11.41 -20.81
CA ASN A 479 10.90 11.75 -21.32
C ASN A 479 11.12 11.22 -22.74
N SER A 480 11.10 12.11 -23.73
CA SER A 480 11.17 11.75 -25.15
C SER A 480 12.06 12.68 -25.97
N TYR A 481 12.53 12.17 -27.10
CA TYR A 481 13.29 12.90 -28.10
C TYR A 481 12.98 12.36 -29.51
N ILE A 482 13.43 13.09 -30.53
CA ILE A 482 13.38 12.66 -31.92
C ILE A 482 14.80 12.79 -32.47
N GLN A 483 15.42 11.66 -32.80
CA GLN A 483 16.71 11.62 -33.50
C GLN A 483 16.57 10.79 -34.76
N ASN A 484 16.90 11.41 -35.89
CA ASN A 484 17.05 10.69 -37.16
C ASN A 484 18.37 9.93 -37.13
N LYS A 485 18.32 8.62 -37.32
CA LYS A 485 19.51 7.81 -37.68
C LYS A 485 19.92 8.10 -39.12
#